data_AF-A0A0T6SCR1-F1
#
_entry.id   AF-A0A0T6SCR1-F1
#
_cell.length_a   1.000
_cell.length_b   1.000
_cell.length_c   1.000
_cell.angle_alpha   90.00
_cell.angle_beta   90.00
_cell.angle_gamma   90.00
#
_symmetry.space_group_name_H-M   'P 1'
#
loop_
_entity.id
_entity.type
_entity.pdbx_description
1 polymer ?
#
loop_
_entity_poly.entity_id
_entity_poly.type
_entity_poly.pdbx_seq_one_letter_code
_entity_poly.pdbx_strand_id
1 'polypeptide(L)'
;MAEQVTAKKDAKTQQLKVPPHSFEAEQSVLGGLMLDNDAWDRVAERVIDQDFYSRPHRLIFQAMTRLSNAGNPIDLITLQEELERSEQLEEAGGFAYLVEIAKNTPSAANINAYAEIVRERAVVREMISVANEIVEAGYEPQGRTSGDLLDLAESKVFKIAEQRTSANEGPQPLKLILEQTVDKIEELFKTPHNGVTGVSSGYNDLDKMTAGLQRSDLIIVAARPSMGKTTFAMNLCEHAALTADKPVLIFSLEMPSEQIIMRMLASVGRIDQTKVRTGQLDDEDWARLSSTMGLLLEKGKMYIDDASGLTPTDVRSRARRVAREHGGLSMIMVDYLQLMRVPALSDNRTLEIGEISRSLKALAKELQCPVVALSQLNRSLEQRADKRPVNSDLRESGSIEQDADLIMFIYRDEVYHDDSPDKGIAEIIIGKQRNGPIGRVRLTFQGQFSRFDNYAGPAFDDDY
;
A
#
# COMPACT_ATOMS: atom_id res chain seq x y z
N MET A 1 25.60 10.47 -57.32
CA MET A 1 24.33 10.39 -56.54
C MET A 1 24.46 9.60 -55.23
N ALA A 2 25.49 8.74 -55.04
CA ALA A 2 25.69 8.02 -53.79
C ALA A 2 26.39 8.85 -52.68
N GLU A 3 27.26 9.82 -53.02
CA GLU A 3 27.97 10.66 -52.03
C GLU A 3 27.11 11.75 -51.38
N GLN A 4 26.02 12.18 -52.03
CA GLN A 4 25.09 13.17 -51.46
C GLN A 4 24.10 12.57 -50.45
N VAL A 5 23.98 11.23 -50.39
CA VAL A 5 23.08 10.53 -49.45
C VAL A 5 23.81 10.19 -48.14
N THR A 6 25.11 9.93 -48.18
CA THR A 6 25.95 9.77 -46.97
C THR A 6 26.14 11.10 -46.25
N ALA A 7 26.42 12.20 -46.96
CA ALA A 7 26.57 13.52 -46.34
C ALA A 7 25.29 14.04 -45.65
N LYS A 8 24.10 13.62 -46.10
CA LYS A 8 22.80 13.97 -45.47
C LYS A 8 22.45 13.11 -44.26
N LYS A 9 23.06 11.93 -44.10
CA LYS A 9 22.91 11.11 -42.88
C LYS A 9 23.85 11.61 -41.78
N ASP A 10 25.04 12.08 -42.11
CA ASP A 10 25.98 12.60 -41.10
C ASP A 10 25.52 13.93 -40.48
N ALA A 11 24.78 14.76 -41.22
CA ALA A 11 24.24 16.02 -40.69
C ALA A 11 23.07 15.88 -39.69
N LYS A 12 22.42 14.70 -39.61
CA LYS A 12 21.36 14.43 -38.61
C LYS A 12 21.87 13.69 -37.37
N THR A 13 23.10 13.17 -37.40
CA THR A 13 23.67 12.32 -36.33
C THR A 13 24.45 13.12 -35.27
N GLN A 14 24.41 14.46 -35.32
CA GLN A 14 25.04 15.33 -34.31
C GLN A 14 24.14 16.46 -33.81
N GLN A 15 22.81 16.30 -33.81
CA GLN A 15 22.03 17.00 -32.78
C GLN A 15 22.36 16.31 -31.46
N LEU A 16 23.29 16.89 -30.70
CA LEU A 16 23.53 16.53 -29.30
C LEU A 16 22.15 16.35 -28.65
N LYS A 17 21.85 15.13 -28.17
CA LYS A 17 20.63 14.86 -27.43
C LYS A 17 20.74 15.61 -26.11
N VAL A 18 20.33 16.88 -26.10
CA VAL A 18 20.34 17.69 -24.89
C VAL A 18 19.19 17.22 -24.00
N PRO A 19 19.43 16.96 -22.72
CA PRO A 19 18.36 16.62 -21.79
C PRO A 19 17.29 17.72 -21.74
N PRO A 20 16.00 17.38 -21.54
CA PRO A 20 14.93 18.37 -21.47
C PRO A 20 15.18 19.43 -20.39
N HIS A 21 15.02 20.69 -20.76
CA HIS A 21 15.18 21.87 -19.90
C HIS A 21 14.40 23.06 -20.49
N SER A 22 14.20 24.11 -19.71
CA SER A 22 13.71 25.41 -20.20
C SER A 22 14.37 26.52 -19.40
N PHE A 23 15.32 27.22 -20.02
CA PHE A 23 16.03 28.32 -19.37
C PHE A 23 15.09 29.50 -19.09
N GLU A 24 14.13 29.76 -19.97
CA GLU A 24 13.18 30.86 -19.81
C GLU A 24 12.27 30.65 -18.59
N ALA A 25 11.82 29.41 -18.37
CA ALA A 25 11.03 29.06 -17.19
C ALA A 25 11.87 29.16 -15.90
N GLU A 26 13.12 28.68 -15.92
CA GLU A 26 14.03 28.79 -14.78
C GLU A 26 14.30 30.27 -14.41
N GLN A 27 14.60 31.11 -15.39
CA GLN A 27 14.78 32.55 -15.18
C GLN A 27 13.51 33.22 -14.66
N SER A 28 12.33 32.85 -15.19
CA SER A 28 11.05 33.40 -14.75
C SER A 28 10.71 33.02 -13.31
N VAL A 29 11.09 31.81 -12.86
CA VAL A 29 10.93 31.41 -11.45
C VAL A 29 11.85 32.23 -10.55
N LEU A 30 13.15 32.29 -10.88
CA LEU A 30 14.13 33.01 -10.06
C LEU A 30 13.82 34.52 -10.00
N GLY A 31 13.56 35.15 -11.15
CA GLY A 31 13.18 36.56 -11.19
C GLY A 31 11.84 36.83 -10.51
N GLY A 32 10.89 35.89 -10.60
CA GLY A 32 9.60 35.99 -9.92
C GLY A 32 9.76 36.03 -8.40
N LEU A 33 10.64 35.17 -7.85
CA LEU A 33 10.95 35.13 -6.42
C LEU A 33 11.69 36.39 -5.93
N MET A 34 12.49 37.03 -6.79
CA MET A 34 13.12 38.33 -6.48
C MET A 34 12.10 39.48 -6.43
N LEU A 35 10.96 39.35 -7.12
CA LEU A 35 9.92 40.38 -7.19
C LEU A 35 8.83 40.17 -6.13
N ASP A 36 8.50 38.92 -5.81
CA ASP A 36 7.44 38.54 -4.88
C ASP A 36 7.95 37.44 -3.92
N ASN A 37 8.31 37.84 -2.70
CA ASN A 37 8.78 36.90 -1.67
C ASN A 37 7.64 36.05 -1.08
N ASP A 38 6.38 36.50 -1.17
CA ASP A 38 5.21 35.72 -0.69
C ASP A 38 4.93 34.51 -1.60
N ALA A 39 5.57 34.45 -2.77
CA ALA A 39 5.54 33.30 -3.66
C ALA A 39 6.52 32.18 -3.24
N TRP A 40 7.45 32.45 -2.32
CA TRP A 40 8.48 31.50 -1.91
C TRP A 40 7.89 30.17 -1.45
N ASP A 41 6.96 30.21 -0.48
CA ASP A 41 6.37 29.00 0.10
C ASP A 41 5.72 28.10 -0.96
N ARG A 42 5.01 28.71 -1.91
CA ARG A 42 4.33 27.97 -2.99
C ARG A 42 5.31 27.34 -3.98
N VAL A 43 6.43 28.00 -4.26
CA VAL A 43 7.44 27.51 -5.21
C VAL A 43 8.34 26.47 -4.56
N ALA A 44 8.77 26.69 -3.32
CA ALA A 44 9.62 25.78 -2.55
C ALA A 44 8.94 24.43 -2.25
N GLU A 45 7.61 24.39 -2.19
CA GLU A 45 6.84 23.13 -2.15
C GLU A 45 6.94 22.29 -3.45
N ARG A 46 7.24 22.93 -4.59
CA ARG A 46 7.15 22.31 -5.92
C ARG A 46 8.49 22.03 -6.57
N VAL A 47 9.48 22.88 -6.30
CA VAL A 47 10.77 22.89 -6.99
C VAL A 47 11.90 22.93 -5.96
N ILE A 48 12.87 22.05 -6.15
CA ILE A 48 14.13 22.04 -5.38
C ILE A 48 15.28 22.57 -6.23
N ASP A 49 16.40 22.89 -5.60
CA ASP A 49 17.60 23.37 -6.29
C ASP A 49 18.05 22.41 -7.40
N GLN A 50 18.00 21.09 -7.20
CA GLN A 50 18.42 20.10 -8.19
C GLN A 50 17.56 20.05 -9.46
N ASP A 51 16.35 20.64 -9.42
CA ASP A 51 15.45 20.69 -10.57
C ASP A 51 15.94 21.64 -11.67
N PHE A 52 16.76 22.64 -11.32
CA PHE A 52 17.33 23.57 -12.28
C PHE A 52 18.46 22.92 -13.09
N TYR A 53 18.36 22.99 -14.42
CA TYR A 53 19.35 22.45 -15.32
C TYR A 53 20.69 23.21 -15.20
N SER A 54 20.61 24.55 -15.20
CA SER A 54 21.78 25.43 -15.16
C SER A 54 22.44 25.42 -13.78
N ARG A 55 23.76 25.20 -13.71
CA ARG A 55 24.51 25.31 -12.43
C ARG A 55 24.36 26.70 -11.79
N PRO A 56 24.49 27.82 -12.53
CA PRO A 56 24.18 29.15 -12.01
C PRO A 56 22.82 29.26 -11.33
N HIS A 57 21.75 28.76 -11.97
CA HIS A 57 20.40 28.81 -11.40
C HIS A 57 20.25 28.01 -10.11
N ARG A 58 20.93 26.85 -10.00
CA ARG A 58 20.99 26.07 -8.76
C ARG A 58 21.60 26.88 -7.61
N LEU A 59 22.73 27.54 -7.87
CA LEU A 59 23.42 28.36 -6.88
C LEU A 59 22.55 29.54 -6.43
N ILE A 60 21.89 30.20 -7.38
CA ILE A 60 20.96 31.30 -7.11
C ILE A 60 19.81 30.82 -6.22
N PHE A 61 19.15 29.71 -6.58
CA PHE A 61 18.04 29.15 -5.79
C PHE A 61 18.51 28.72 -4.38
N GLN A 62 19.68 28.09 -4.25
CA GLN A 62 20.27 27.75 -2.96
C GLN A 62 20.51 28.98 -2.08
N ALA A 63 21.01 30.08 -2.66
CA ALA A 63 21.20 31.34 -1.94
C ALA A 63 19.85 31.94 -1.49
N MET A 64 18.82 31.89 -2.33
CA MET A 64 17.45 32.30 -1.96
C MET A 64 16.92 31.46 -0.78
N THR A 65 17.15 30.14 -0.79
CA THR A 65 16.78 29.25 0.32
C THR A 65 17.49 29.64 1.62
N ARG A 66 18.79 29.97 1.56
CA ARG A 66 19.54 30.43 2.74
C ARG A 66 18.98 31.75 3.29
N LEU A 67 18.67 32.71 2.42
CA LEU A 67 18.09 33.99 2.81
C LEU A 67 16.70 33.82 3.45
N SER A 68 15.82 33.03 2.82
CA SER A 68 14.49 32.75 3.36
C SER A 68 14.57 32.07 4.72
N ASN A 69 15.45 31.08 4.89
CA ASN A 69 15.63 30.39 6.18
C ASN A 69 16.19 31.31 7.27
N ALA A 70 16.97 32.32 6.90
CA ALA A 70 17.46 33.35 7.81
C ALA A 70 16.43 34.46 8.09
N GLY A 71 15.25 34.41 7.45
CA GLY A 71 14.20 35.43 7.57
C GLY A 71 14.55 36.75 6.86
N ASN A 72 15.50 36.73 5.93
CA ASN A 72 15.88 37.89 5.13
C ASN A 72 15.06 37.94 3.83
N PRO A 73 14.66 39.14 3.36
CA PRO A 73 13.96 39.28 2.08
C PRO A 73 14.88 38.88 0.92
N ILE A 74 14.27 38.34 -0.14
CA ILE A 74 14.98 37.90 -1.34
C ILE A 74 14.80 39.00 -2.40
N ASP A 75 15.84 39.81 -2.59
CA ASP A 75 15.88 40.80 -3.66
C ASP A 75 17.26 40.78 -4.32
N LEU A 76 17.43 41.57 -5.38
CA LEU A 76 18.67 41.62 -6.15
C LEU A 76 19.90 41.93 -5.27
N ILE A 77 19.76 42.81 -4.29
CA ILE A 77 20.85 43.29 -3.44
C ILE A 77 21.19 42.25 -2.38
N THR A 78 20.19 41.73 -1.67
CA THR A 78 20.39 40.72 -0.62
C THR A 78 20.95 39.41 -1.20
N LEU A 79 20.52 39.05 -2.41
CA LEU A 79 21.03 37.87 -3.11
C LEU A 79 22.47 38.05 -3.60
N GLN A 80 22.83 39.24 -4.07
CA GLN A 80 24.23 39.55 -4.39
C GLN A 80 25.11 39.40 -3.15
N GLU A 81 24.72 40.02 -2.02
CA GLU A 81 25.50 39.96 -0.78
C GLU A 81 25.66 38.53 -0.26
N GLU A 82 24.61 37.71 -0.33
CA GLU A 82 24.67 36.29 0.05
C GLU A 82 25.60 35.48 -0.86
N LEU A 83 25.55 35.73 -2.17
CA LEU A 83 26.41 35.06 -3.15
C LEU A 83 27.88 35.50 -3.05
N GLU A 84 28.15 36.77 -2.73
CA GLU A 84 29.50 37.27 -2.45
C GLU A 84 30.05 36.66 -1.16
N ARG A 85 29.25 36.65 -0.08
CA ARG A 85 29.63 36.06 1.21
C ARG A 85 30.00 34.58 1.10
N SER A 86 29.35 33.86 0.18
CA SER A 86 29.63 32.44 -0.09
C SER A 86 30.67 32.20 -1.18
N GLU A 87 31.29 33.25 -1.73
CA GLU A 87 32.24 33.18 -2.84
C GLU A 87 31.68 32.52 -4.12
N GLN A 88 30.36 32.59 -4.31
CA GLN A 88 29.63 31.93 -5.41
C GLN A 88 29.12 32.91 -6.48
N LEU A 89 29.28 34.23 -6.31
CA LEU A 89 28.74 35.25 -7.22
C LEU A 89 29.22 35.08 -8.67
N GLU A 90 30.52 34.88 -8.87
CA GLU A 90 31.10 34.70 -10.21
C GLU A 90 30.61 33.39 -10.87
N GLU A 91 30.50 32.31 -10.09
CA GLU A 91 29.94 31.03 -10.59
C GLU A 91 28.44 31.12 -10.92
N ALA A 92 27.72 32.02 -10.27
CA ALA A 92 26.31 32.30 -10.52
C ALA A 92 26.09 33.22 -11.75
N GLY A 93 27.15 33.66 -12.43
CA GLY A 93 27.08 34.53 -13.61
C GLY A 93 27.31 36.02 -13.32
N GLY A 94 27.61 36.38 -12.07
CA GLY A 94 27.91 37.74 -11.66
C GLY A 94 26.66 38.62 -11.48
N PHE A 95 26.87 39.83 -10.98
CA PHE A 95 25.79 40.80 -10.72
C PHE A 95 24.98 41.14 -11.97
N ALA A 96 25.65 41.27 -13.12
CA ALA A 96 24.99 41.59 -14.39
C ALA A 96 23.93 40.53 -14.78
N TYR A 97 24.18 39.25 -14.47
CA TYR A 97 23.24 38.17 -14.78
C TYR A 97 22.02 38.17 -13.87
N LEU A 98 22.19 38.48 -12.58
CA LEU A 98 21.06 38.65 -11.66
C LEU A 98 20.14 39.79 -12.11
N VAL A 99 20.71 40.91 -12.57
CA VAL A 99 19.96 42.02 -13.17
C VAL A 99 19.20 41.58 -14.42
N GLU A 100 19.82 40.74 -15.26
CA GLU A 100 19.19 40.20 -16.46
C GLU A 100 17.98 39.32 -16.12
N ILE A 101 18.11 38.40 -15.15
CA ILE A 101 17.01 37.54 -14.68
C ILE A 101 15.84 38.39 -14.15
N ALA A 102 16.14 39.41 -13.34
CA ALA A 102 15.12 40.31 -12.80
C ALA A 102 14.41 41.11 -13.91
N LYS A 103 15.13 41.54 -14.95
CA LYS A 103 14.56 42.30 -16.08
C LYS A 103 13.74 41.42 -17.03
N ASN A 104 14.20 40.19 -17.28
CA ASN A 104 13.54 39.26 -18.19
C ASN A 104 12.26 38.65 -17.60
N THR A 105 11.98 38.91 -16.32
CA THR A 105 10.78 38.44 -15.63
C THR A 105 9.76 39.57 -15.44
N PRO A 106 8.85 39.80 -16.39
CA PRO A 106 7.94 40.95 -16.34
C PRO A 106 6.85 40.85 -15.27
N SER A 107 6.54 39.66 -14.72
CA SER A 107 5.50 39.49 -13.69
C SER A 107 5.67 38.19 -12.89
N ALA A 108 5.38 38.25 -11.58
CA ALA A 108 5.28 37.10 -10.69
C ALA A 108 3.94 36.34 -10.78
N ALA A 109 2.95 36.85 -11.53
CA ALA A 109 1.59 36.30 -11.54
C ALA A 109 1.51 34.82 -11.97
N ASN A 110 2.42 34.38 -12.85
CA ASN A 110 2.44 33.02 -13.41
C ASN A 110 3.58 32.15 -12.84
N ILE A 111 4.19 32.55 -11.73
CA ILE A 111 5.35 31.85 -11.16
C ILE A 111 5.10 30.37 -10.90
N ASN A 112 3.88 30.00 -10.49
CA ASN A 112 3.48 28.61 -10.28
C ASN A 112 3.53 27.77 -11.57
N ALA A 113 3.08 28.34 -12.69
CA ALA A 113 3.09 27.63 -13.98
C ALA A 113 4.53 27.43 -14.48
N TYR A 114 5.41 28.42 -14.28
CA TYR A 114 6.82 28.27 -14.62
C TYR A 114 7.53 27.26 -13.71
N ALA A 115 7.22 27.26 -12.41
CA ALA A 115 7.72 26.26 -11.47
C ALA A 115 7.30 24.83 -11.88
N GLU A 116 6.05 24.65 -12.33
CA GLU A 116 5.57 23.37 -12.85
C GLU A 116 6.31 22.94 -14.13
N ILE A 117 6.61 23.87 -15.04
CA ILE A 117 7.41 23.59 -16.23
C ILE A 117 8.83 23.14 -15.83
N VAL A 118 9.49 23.83 -14.90
CA VAL A 118 10.84 23.45 -14.43
C VAL A 118 10.81 22.05 -13.82
N ARG A 119 9.82 21.77 -12.95
CA ARG A 119 9.65 20.46 -12.31
C ARG A 119 9.41 19.35 -13.32
N GLU A 120 8.53 19.55 -14.30
CA GLU A 120 8.23 18.54 -15.31
C GLU A 120 9.48 18.23 -16.16
N ARG A 121 10.25 19.26 -16.54
CA ARG A 121 11.52 19.05 -17.27
C ARG A 121 12.57 18.34 -16.42
N ALA A 122 12.64 18.62 -15.12
CA ALA A 122 13.52 17.94 -14.18
C ALA A 122 13.19 16.44 -14.08
N VAL A 123 11.91 16.08 -13.93
CA VAL A 123 11.49 14.67 -13.86
C VAL A 123 11.82 13.92 -15.15
N VAL A 124 11.57 14.51 -16.33
CA VAL A 124 11.93 13.86 -17.60
C VAL A 124 13.45 13.69 -17.71
N ARG A 125 14.25 14.65 -17.22
CA ARG A 125 15.71 14.56 -17.19
C ARG A 125 16.19 13.47 -16.23
N GLU A 126 15.60 13.33 -15.05
CA GLU A 126 15.91 12.28 -14.09
C GLU A 126 15.58 10.90 -14.65
N MET A 127 14.42 10.75 -15.32
CA MET A 127 14.03 9.52 -16.02
C MET A 127 15.06 9.10 -17.07
N ILE A 128 15.61 10.04 -17.84
CA ILE A 128 16.67 9.75 -18.80
C ILE A 128 17.95 9.28 -18.08
N SER A 129 18.31 9.92 -16.96
CA SER A 129 19.48 9.52 -16.17
C SER A 129 19.35 8.09 -15.64
N VAL A 130 18.21 7.78 -15.02
CA VAL A 130 17.92 6.43 -14.49
C VAL A 130 17.88 5.39 -15.61
N ALA A 131 17.30 5.72 -16.76
CA ALA A 131 17.30 4.82 -17.91
C ALA A 131 18.73 4.49 -18.37
N ASN A 132 19.62 5.48 -18.42
CA ASN A 132 21.03 5.26 -18.80
C ASN A 132 21.76 4.38 -17.77
N GLU A 133 21.52 4.57 -16.48
CA GLU A 133 22.11 3.73 -15.43
C GLU A 133 21.62 2.28 -15.51
N ILE A 134 20.34 2.06 -15.83
CA ILE A 134 19.79 0.70 -16.04
C ILE A 134 20.42 0.06 -17.27
N VAL A 135 20.59 0.83 -18.36
CA VAL A 135 21.28 0.37 -19.57
C VAL A 135 22.73 -0.01 -19.26
N GLU A 136 23.45 0.83 -18.51
CA GLU A 136 24.83 0.57 -18.10
C GLU A 136 24.94 -0.69 -17.24
N ALA A 137 24.05 -0.86 -16.24
CA ALA A 137 24.00 -2.07 -15.42
C ALA A 137 23.69 -3.34 -16.21
N GLY A 138 22.94 -3.23 -17.33
CA GLY A 138 22.66 -4.33 -18.24
C GLY A 138 23.87 -4.75 -19.09
N TYR A 139 24.70 -3.79 -19.52
CA TYR A 139 25.94 -4.07 -20.26
C TYR A 139 27.08 -4.51 -19.35
N GLU A 140 27.13 -4.00 -18.11
CA GLU A 140 28.16 -4.31 -17.12
C GLU A 140 27.54 -4.82 -15.80
N PRO A 141 27.14 -6.11 -15.73
CA PRO A 141 26.44 -6.65 -14.57
C PRO A 141 27.26 -6.71 -13.29
N GLN A 142 28.59 -6.59 -13.37
CA GLN A 142 29.51 -6.66 -12.22
C GLN A 142 29.28 -7.87 -11.29
N GLY A 143 28.86 -9.02 -11.85
CA GLY A 143 28.59 -10.24 -11.09
C GLY A 143 27.19 -10.33 -10.45
N ARG A 144 26.31 -9.36 -10.69
CA ARG A 144 24.90 -9.40 -10.27
C ARG A 144 24.09 -10.41 -11.08
N THR A 145 23.13 -11.05 -10.43
CA THR A 145 22.18 -11.93 -11.13
C THR A 145 21.13 -11.11 -11.89
N SER A 146 20.37 -11.76 -12.79
CA SER A 146 19.27 -11.10 -13.48
C SER A 146 18.17 -10.61 -12.53
N GLY A 147 17.95 -11.30 -11.40
CA GLY A 147 17.03 -10.86 -10.36
C GLY A 147 17.48 -9.55 -9.71
N ASP A 148 18.75 -9.48 -9.31
CA ASP A 148 19.33 -8.28 -8.68
C ASP A 148 19.29 -7.05 -9.61
N LEU A 149 19.45 -7.26 -10.92
CA LEU A 149 19.34 -6.19 -11.93
C LEU A 149 17.91 -5.68 -12.09
N LEU A 150 16.92 -6.58 -12.02
CA LEU A 150 15.50 -6.19 -12.03
C LEU A 150 15.13 -5.41 -10.77
N ASP A 151 15.57 -5.87 -9.60
CA ASP A 151 15.34 -5.17 -8.32
C ASP A 151 15.99 -3.77 -8.31
N LEU A 152 17.21 -3.65 -8.85
CA LEU A 152 17.87 -2.36 -9.02
C LEU A 152 17.05 -1.43 -9.92
N ALA A 153 16.58 -1.92 -11.06
CA ALA A 153 15.77 -1.15 -12.00
C ALA A 153 14.44 -0.71 -11.37
N GLU A 154 13.74 -1.61 -10.68
CA GLU A 154 12.50 -1.29 -9.95
C GLU A 154 12.74 -0.22 -8.88
N SER A 155 13.79 -0.38 -8.08
CA SER A 155 14.16 0.59 -7.03
C SER A 155 14.45 1.99 -7.60
N LYS A 156 15.21 2.07 -8.69
CA LYS A 156 15.56 3.36 -9.32
C LYS A 156 14.36 4.05 -9.96
N VAL A 157 13.52 3.31 -10.67
CA VAL A 157 12.27 3.85 -11.26
C VAL A 157 11.30 4.28 -10.16
N PHE A 158 11.24 3.53 -9.05
CA PHE A 158 10.36 3.85 -7.94
C PHE A 158 10.74 5.16 -7.24
N LYS A 159 12.03 5.46 -7.05
CA LYS A 159 12.48 6.73 -6.44
C LYS A 159 11.99 7.97 -7.19
N ILE A 160 11.87 7.90 -8.52
CA ILE A 160 11.31 8.99 -9.34
C ILE A 160 9.82 9.20 -9.02
N ALA A 161 9.07 8.12 -8.77
CA ALA A 161 7.65 8.19 -8.44
C ALA A 161 7.39 8.66 -6.99
N GLU A 162 8.27 8.30 -6.06
CA GLU A 162 8.18 8.71 -4.64
C GLU A 162 8.34 10.23 -4.49
N GLN A 163 9.27 10.86 -5.20
CA GLN A 163 9.45 12.32 -5.21
C GLN A 163 8.25 13.10 -5.78
N ARG A 164 7.30 12.44 -6.47
CA ARG A 164 6.03 13.06 -6.91
C ARG A 164 4.95 13.02 -5.83
N THR A 165 5.09 12.13 -4.83
CA THR A 165 4.03 11.83 -3.85
C THR A 165 4.23 12.60 -2.53
N SER A 166 5.39 13.21 -2.33
CA SER A 166 5.73 13.98 -1.12
C SER A 166 4.80 15.16 -0.81
N ALA A 167 3.93 15.58 -1.73
CA ALA A 167 2.86 16.56 -1.44
C ALA A 167 1.84 16.07 -0.40
N ASN A 168 1.71 14.74 -0.21
CA ASN A 168 0.85 14.13 0.83
C ASN A 168 1.64 13.60 2.03
N GLU A 169 2.98 13.69 2.02
CA GLU A 169 3.83 13.19 3.11
C GLU A 169 4.59 14.35 3.76
N GLY A 170 4.15 14.72 4.96
CA GLY A 170 4.69 15.85 5.70
C GLY A 170 3.71 16.33 6.77
N PRO A 171 4.11 17.30 7.62
CA PRO A 171 3.19 17.90 8.59
C PRO A 171 2.05 18.62 7.86
N GLN A 172 0.82 18.16 8.06
CA GLN A 172 -0.38 18.81 7.52
C GLN A 172 -0.96 19.80 8.54
N PRO A 173 -1.46 20.98 8.10
CA PRO A 173 -2.09 21.94 9.01
C PRO A 173 -3.38 21.34 9.58
N LEU A 174 -3.60 21.50 10.90
CA LEU A 174 -4.76 20.95 11.61
C LEU A 174 -6.10 21.30 10.94
N LYS A 175 -6.22 22.52 10.39
CA LYS A 175 -7.42 22.97 9.70
C LYS A 175 -7.82 22.05 8.54
N LEU A 176 -6.86 21.67 7.69
CA LEU A 176 -7.11 20.79 6.54
C LEU A 176 -7.59 19.41 7.00
N ILE A 177 -6.96 18.86 8.04
CA ILE A 177 -7.33 17.56 8.63
C ILE A 177 -8.74 17.63 9.21
N LEU A 178 -9.08 18.72 9.91
CA LEU A 178 -10.42 18.90 10.49
C LEU A 178 -11.50 18.99 9.42
N GLU A 179 -11.28 19.77 8.36
CA GLU A 179 -12.22 19.88 7.23
C GLU A 179 -12.48 18.50 6.60
N GLN A 180 -11.41 17.75 6.28
CA GLN A 180 -11.52 16.39 5.73
C GLN A 180 -12.22 15.40 6.69
N THR A 181 -12.00 15.55 8.00
CA THR A 181 -12.61 14.68 9.00
C THR A 181 -14.10 14.95 9.15
N VAL A 182 -14.52 16.21 9.12
CA VAL A 182 -15.94 16.60 9.20
C VAL A 182 -16.69 16.11 7.96
N ASP A 183 -16.14 16.29 6.77
CA ASP A 183 -16.74 15.80 5.52
C ASP A 183 -16.98 14.28 5.58
N LYS A 184 -16.02 13.54 6.14
CA LYS A 184 -16.12 12.09 6.32
C LYS A 184 -17.18 11.68 7.34
N ILE A 185 -17.32 12.43 8.44
CA ILE A 185 -18.38 12.20 9.44
C ILE A 185 -19.76 12.45 8.82
N GLU A 186 -19.90 13.51 8.02
CA GLU A 186 -21.16 13.79 7.31
C GLU A 186 -21.54 12.68 6.31
N GLU A 187 -20.56 12.14 5.57
CA GLU A 187 -20.77 11.04 4.64
C GLU A 187 -21.30 9.79 5.37
N LEU A 188 -20.69 9.46 6.52
CA LEU A 188 -21.13 8.35 7.37
C LEU A 188 -22.53 8.57 7.95
N PHE A 189 -22.89 9.81 8.29
CA PHE A 189 -24.24 10.13 8.77
C PHE A 189 -25.30 9.97 7.67
N LYS A 190 -24.97 10.32 6.42
CA LYS A 190 -25.89 10.25 5.27
C LYS A 190 -26.15 8.80 4.81
N THR A 191 -25.23 7.87 5.09
CA THR A 191 -25.32 6.47 4.63
C THR A 191 -25.38 5.51 5.81
N PRO A 192 -26.58 5.26 6.39
CA PRO A 192 -26.71 4.38 7.55
C PRO A 192 -26.47 2.91 7.15
N HIS A 193 -25.22 2.48 7.21
CA HIS A 193 -24.80 1.09 7.02
C HIS A 193 -24.87 0.29 8.32
N ASN A 194 -25.93 0.42 9.13
CA ASN A 194 -26.08 -0.24 10.43
C ASN A 194 -24.84 -0.10 11.36
N GLY A 195 -24.08 0.99 11.24
CA GLY A 195 -22.86 1.23 12.02
C GLY A 195 -21.56 0.68 11.43
N VAL A 196 -21.59 0.05 10.25
CA VAL A 196 -20.40 -0.47 9.56
C VAL A 196 -19.76 0.62 8.69
N THR A 197 -18.56 1.06 9.06
CA THR A 197 -17.78 2.08 8.35
C THR A 197 -16.70 1.47 7.45
N GLY A 198 -16.26 0.26 7.77
CA GLY A 198 -15.28 -0.51 7.01
C GLY A 198 -15.90 -1.48 6.00
N VAL A 199 -15.09 -2.41 5.50
CA VAL A 199 -15.58 -3.54 4.71
C VAL A 199 -16.29 -4.51 5.66
N SER A 200 -17.56 -4.81 5.41
CA SER A 200 -18.34 -5.73 6.26
C SER A 200 -17.68 -7.11 6.31
N SER A 201 -17.66 -7.71 7.50
CA SER A 201 -17.21 -9.10 7.69
C SER A 201 -18.27 -10.14 7.27
N GLY A 202 -19.53 -9.71 7.14
CA GLY A 202 -20.68 -10.61 6.90
C GLY A 202 -21.25 -11.22 8.18
N TYR A 203 -20.63 -10.94 9.33
CA TYR A 203 -21.11 -11.37 10.64
C TYR A 203 -21.60 -10.18 11.43
N ASN A 204 -22.89 -10.17 11.78
CA ASN A 204 -23.55 -9.03 12.41
C ASN A 204 -22.89 -8.66 13.73
N ASP A 205 -22.59 -9.65 14.57
CA ASP A 205 -22.03 -9.39 15.90
C ASP A 205 -20.55 -9.00 15.84
N LEU A 206 -19.80 -9.51 14.85
CA LEU A 206 -18.43 -9.05 14.62
C LEU A 206 -18.39 -7.63 14.06
N ASP A 207 -19.29 -7.30 13.14
CA ASP A 207 -19.41 -5.97 12.57
C ASP A 207 -19.85 -4.94 13.62
N LYS A 208 -20.69 -5.30 14.61
CA LYS A 208 -20.99 -4.43 15.75
C LYS A 208 -19.76 -4.12 16.60
N MET A 209 -18.89 -5.11 16.82
CA MET A 209 -17.67 -4.91 17.62
C MET A 209 -16.58 -4.15 16.88
N THR A 210 -16.46 -4.36 15.56
CA THR A 210 -15.36 -3.84 14.74
C THR A 210 -15.72 -2.60 13.92
N ALA A 211 -17.02 -2.30 13.78
CA ALA A 211 -17.56 -1.39 12.76
C ALA A 211 -17.14 -1.78 11.32
N GLY A 212 -16.90 -3.06 11.08
CA GLY A 212 -16.31 -3.59 9.85
C GLY A 212 -14.79 -3.49 9.81
N LEU A 213 -14.20 -4.11 8.80
CA LEU A 213 -12.76 -4.17 8.57
C LEU A 213 -12.28 -2.84 7.99
N GLN A 214 -11.57 -2.05 8.80
CA GLN A 214 -11.22 -0.68 8.46
C GLN A 214 -10.13 -0.63 7.37
N ARG A 215 -10.21 0.42 6.55
CA ARG A 215 -9.17 0.74 5.56
C ARG A 215 -7.87 1.09 6.27
N SER A 216 -6.74 0.71 5.67
CA SER A 216 -5.40 0.95 6.21
C SER A 216 -5.03 0.14 7.45
N ASP A 217 -5.89 -0.79 7.89
CA ASP A 217 -5.62 -1.67 9.01
C ASP A 217 -4.99 -3.00 8.58
N LEU A 218 -4.04 -3.46 9.39
CA LEU A 218 -3.50 -4.81 9.37
C LEU A 218 -4.28 -5.64 10.40
N ILE A 219 -5.03 -6.61 9.88
CA ILE A 219 -5.90 -7.50 10.66
C ILE A 219 -5.25 -8.87 10.71
N ILE A 220 -4.95 -9.36 11.91
CA ILE A 220 -4.36 -10.68 12.11
C ILE A 220 -5.44 -11.67 12.51
N VAL A 221 -5.57 -12.75 11.75
CA VAL A 221 -6.41 -13.90 12.10
C VAL A 221 -5.49 -15.04 12.50
N ALA A 222 -5.57 -15.46 13.76
CA ALA A 222 -4.71 -16.51 14.27
C ALA A 222 -5.48 -17.67 14.90
N ALA A 223 -5.02 -18.88 14.66
CA ALA A 223 -5.63 -20.07 15.27
C ALA A 223 -4.62 -21.22 15.33
N ARG A 224 -4.97 -22.25 16.10
CA ARG A 224 -4.30 -23.55 16.00
C ARG A 224 -4.73 -24.27 14.70
N PRO A 225 -3.93 -25.23 14.21
CA PRO A 225 -4.32 -26.06 13.08
C PRO A 225 -5.70 -26.69 13.29
N SER A 226 -6.44 -26.89 12.20
CA SER A 226 -7.79 -27.49 12.20
C SER A 226 -8.91 -26.69 12.89
N MET A 227 -8.62 -25.50 13.44
CA MET A 227 -9.65 -24.63 14.06
C MET A 227 -10.53 -23.88 13.04
N GLY A 228 -10.24 -23.96 11.75
CA GLY A 228 -11.01 -23.26 10.70
C GLY A 228 -10.44 -21.89 10.30
N LYS A 229 -9.15 -21.64 10.53
CA LYS A 229 -8.43 -20.40 10.18
C LYS A 229 -8.67 -19.96 8.73
N THR A 230 -8.32 -20.82 7.77
CA THR A 230 -8.50 -20.55 6.34
C THR A 230 -9.97 -20.46 5.97
N THR A 231 -10.82 -21.31 6.55
CA THR A 231 -12.27 -21.25 6.34
C THR A 231 -12.85 -19.88 6.72
N PHE A 232 -12.52 -19.38 7.91
CA PHE A 232 -13.00 -18.08 8.38
C PHE A 232 -12.52 -16.94 7.47
N ALA A 233 -11.22 -16.91 7.15
CA ALA A 233 -10.67 -15.89 6.27
C ALA A 233 -11.26 -15.92 4.86
N MET A 234 -11.51 -17.11 4.31
CA MET A 234 -12.17 -17.26 3.03
C MET A 234 -13.62 -16.77 3.07
N ASN A 235 -14.37 -17.06 4.14
CA ASN A 235 -15.74 -16.55 4.26
C ASN A 235 -15.79 -15.00 4.36
N LEU A 236 -14.79 -14.37 4.99
CA LEU A 236 -14.64 -12.90 4.95
C LEU A 236 -14.41 -12.41 3.51
N CYS A 237 -13.52 -13.07 2.76
CA CYS A 237 -13.22 -12.73 1.38
C CYS A 237 -14.41 -12.97 0.44
N GLU A 238 -15.16 -14.05 0.64
CA GLU A 238 -16.39 -14.39 -0.09
C GLU A 238 -17.43 -13.28 0.06
N HIS A 239 -17.70 -12.87 1.29
CA HIS A 239 -18.66 -11.81 1.57
C HIS A 239 -18.21 -10.47 0.98
N ALA A 240 -16.95 -10.10 1.18
CA ALA A 240 -16.39 -8.87 0.64
C ALA A 240 -16.41 -8.86 -0.91
N ALA A 241 -16.06 -9.97 -1.56
CA ALA A 241 -16.06 -10.07 -3.02
C ALA A 241 -17.47 -9.97 -3.63
N LEU A 242 -18.51 -10.44 -2.92
CA LEU A 242 -19.90 -10.41 -3.39
C LEU A 242 -20.62 -9.09 -3.09
N THR A 243 -20.17 -8.33 -2.09
CA THR A 243 -20.87 -7.13 -1.61
C THR A 243 -20.15 -5.83 -1.89
N ALA A 244 -18.82 -5.83 -2.04
CA ALA A 244 -18.04 -4.63 -2.25
C ALA A 244 -17.80 -4.32 -3.74
N ASP A 245 -17.54 -3.04 -4.03
CA ASP A 245 -17.39 -2.59 -5.41
C ASP A 245 -16.02 -2.93 -6.02
N LYS A 246 -14.98 -3.04 -5.20
CA LYS A 246 -13.60 -3.29 -5.64
C LYS A 246 -13.21 -4.76 -5.45
N PRO A 247 -12.23 -5.28 -6.20
CA PRO A 247 -11.85 -6.68 -6.08
C PRO A 247 -11.16 -7.01 -4.75
N VAL A 248 -11.29 -8.27 -4.35
CA VAL A 248 -10.54 -8.89 -3.25
C VAL A 248 -9.35 -9.65 -3.83
N LEU A 249 -8.17 -9.49 -3.23
CA LEU A 249 -6.95 -10.18 -3.64
C LEU A 249 -6.51 -11.18 -2.58
N ILE A 250 -6.29 -12.44 -2.96
CA ILE A 250 -5.92 -13.53 -2.08
C ILE A 250 -4.55 -14.07 -2.47
N PHE A 251 -3.61 -14.04 -1.53
CA PHE A 251 -2.34 -14.73 -1.61
C PHE A 251 -2.40 -16.01 -0.78
N SER A 252 -2.38 -17.16 -1.44
CA SER A 252 -2.47 -18.46 -0.79
C SER A 252 -1.16 -19.23 -0.92
N LEU A 253 -0.33 -19.11 0.11
CA LEU A 253 0.99 -19.72 0.16
C LEU A 253 0.91 -21.18 0.64
N GLU A 254 -0.16 -21.57 1.34
CA GLU A 254 -0.36 -22.93 1.86
C GLU A 254 -1.16 -23.82 0.92
N MET A 255 -2.22 -23.28 0.29
CA MET A 255 -3.18 -24.05 -0.50
C MET A 255 -3.18 -23.64 -1.97
N PRO A 256 -3.27 -24.59 -2.93
CA PRO A 256 -3.41 -24.26 -4.34
C PRO A 256 -4.78 -23.64 -4.63
N SER A 257 -4.84 -22.80 -5.67
CA SER A 257 -6.03 -22.03 -6.04
C SER A 257 -7.28 -22.90 -6.25
N GLU A 258 -7.11 -24.08 -6.85
CA GLU A 258 -8.22 -25.03 -7.09
C GLU A 258 -8.90 -25.47 -5.79
N GLN A 259 -8.13 -25.76 -4.74
CA GLN A 259 -8.68 -26.17 -3.45
C GLN A 259 -9.41 -25.04 -2.74
N ILE A 260 -8.97 -23.80 -2.94
CA ILE A 260 -9.65 -22.60 -2.43
C ILE A 260 -11.00 -22.43 -3.12
N ILE A 261 -11.03 -22.54 -4.45
CA ILE A 261 -12.27 -22.42 -5.23
C ILE A 261 -13.26 -23.55 -4.87
N MET A 262 -12.80 -24.79 -4.71
CA MET A 262 -13.68 -25.88 -4.27
C MET A 262 -14.33 -25.60 -2.90
N ARG A 263 -13.57 -25.03 -1.96
CA ARG A 263 -14.10 -24.62 -0.64
C ARG A 263 -15.10 -23.48 -0.78
N MET A 264 -14.81 -22.49 -1.61
CA MET A 264 -15.71 -21.37 -1.86
C MET A 264 -17.03 -21.83 -2.49
N LEU A 265 -16.99 -22.74 -3.47
CA LEU A 265 -18.20 -23.31 -4.08
C LEU A 265 -19.03 -24.08 -3.04
N ALA A 266 -18.38 -24.88 -2.19
CA ALA A 266 -19.04 -25.59 -1.10
C ALA A 266 -19.69 -24.62 -0.09
N SER A 267 -18.98 -23.56 0.28
CA SER A 267 -19.45 -22.53 1.22
C SER A 267 -20.65 -21.76 0.66
N VAL A 268 -20.48 -21.12 -0.50
CA VAL A 268 -21.51 -20.25 -1.08
C VAL A 268 -22.73 -21.07 -1.50
N GLY A 269 -22.53 -22.22 -2.15
CA GLY A 269 -23.59 -23.11 -2.61
C GLY A 269 -24.23 -23.96 -1.51
N ARG A 270 -23.66 -23.98 -0.29
CA ARG A 270 -24.08 -24.84 0.83
C ARG A 270 -24.16 -26.31 0.41
N ILE A 271 -23.07 -26.79 -0.19
CA ILE A 271 -22.89 -28.16 -0.68
C ILE A 271 -21.84 -28.83 0.18
N ASP A 272 -22.07 -30.09 0.56
CA ASP A 272 -21.12 -30.85 1.35
C ASP A 272 -19.75 -30.87 0.66
N GLN A 273 -18.72 -30.42 1.37
CA GLN A 273 -17.36 -30.28 0.84
C GLN A 273 -16.78 -31.63 0.39
N THR A 274 -17.15 -32.72 1.05
CA THR A 274 -16.73 -34.07 0.65
C THR A 274 -17.35 -34.44 -0.68
N LYS A 275 -18.64 -34.16 -0.90
CA LYS A 275 -19.29 -34.39 -2.20
C LYS A 275 -18.64 -33.58 -3.33
N VAL A 276 -18.35 -32.30 -3.09
CA VAL A 276 -17.64 -31.43 -4.06
C VAL A 276 -16.26 -32.00 -4.38
N ARG A 277 -15.52 -32.44 -3.36
CA ARG A 277 -14.17 -33.00 -3.52
C ARG A 277 -14.15 -34.37 -4.21
N THR A 278 -15.14 -35.23 -3.95
CA THR A 278 -15.22 -36.58 -4.55
C THR A 278 -15.95 -36.59 -5.90
N GLY A 279 -16.61 -35.49 -6.28
CA GLY A 279 -17.45 -35.40 -7.47
C GLY A 279 -18.77 -36.17 -7.35
N GLN A 280 -19.12 -36.67 -6.16
CA GLN A 280 -20.36 -37.41 -5.90
C GLN A 280 -21.52 -36.45 -5.60
N LEU A 281 -21.86 -35.65 -6.61
CA LEU A 281 -22.93 -34.66 -6.57
C LEU A 281 -24.22 -35.27 -7.13
N ASP A 282 -25.33 -35.07 -6.42
CA ASP A 282 -26.66 -35.37 -6.94
C ASP A 282 -27.19 -34.23 -7.84
N ASP A 283 -28.35 -34.43 -8.47
CA ASP A 283 -28.92 -33.44 -9.40
C ASP A 283 -29.20 -32.09 -8.71
N GLU A 284 -29.53 -32.09 -7.41
CA GLU A 284 -29.78 -30.87 -6.63
C GLU A 284 -28.45 -30.15 -6.33
N ASP A 285 -27.43 -30.89 -5.92
CA ASP A 285 -26.08 -30.36 -5.70
C ASP A 285 -25.52 -29.73 -6.99
N TRP A 286 -25.72 -30.38 -8.14
CA TRP A 286 -25.32 -29.83 -9.44
C TRP A 286 -26.04 -28.52 -9.78
N ALA A 287 -27.34 -28.43 -9.49
CA ALA A 287 -28.11 -27.20 -9.67
C ALA A 287 -27.58 -26.06 -8.78
N ARG A 288 -27.31 -26.35 -7.50
CA ARG A 288 -26.72 -25.38 -6.55
C ARG A 288 -25.33 -24.94 -7.01
N LEU A 289 -24.49 -25.86 -7.45
CA LEU A 289 -23.13 -25.57 -7.91
C LEU A 289 -23.15 -24.67 -9.15
N SER A 290 -23.98 -25.00 -10.14
CA SER A 290 -24.13 -24.20 -11.35
C SER A 290 -24.62 -22.77 -11.04
N SER A 291 -25.63 -22.64 -10.17
CA SER A 291 -26.13 -21.32 -9.74
C SER A 291 -25.05 -20.48 -9.02
N THR A 292 -24.24 -21.14 -8.19
CA THR A 292 -23.14 -20.50 -7.46
C THR A 292 -22.03 -20.03 -8.39
N MET A 293 -21.67 -20.84 -9.38
CA MET A 293 -20.71 -20.44 -10.42
C MET A 293 -21.19 -19.22 -11.20
N GLY A 294 -22.48 -19.19 -11.58
CA GLY A 294 -23.08 -18.02 -12.24
C GLY A 294 -22.96 -16.76 -11.39
N LEU A 295 -23.29 -16.84 -10.10
CA LEU A 295 -23.17 -15.73 -9.16
C LEU A 295 -21.71 -15.23 -9.04
N LEU A 296 -20.75 -16.13 -8.92
CA LEU A 296 -19.33 -15.78 -8.79
C LEU A 296 -18.76 -15.19 -10.09
N LEU A 297 -19.18 -15.67 -11.26
CA LEU A 297 -18.77 -15.08 -12.53
C LEU A 297 -19.34 -13.68 -12.75
N GLU A 298 -20.55 -13.42 -12.27
CA GLU A 298 -21.20 -12.11 -12.40
C GLU A 298 -20.66 -11.08 -11.38
N LYS A 299 -20.50 -11.50 -10.11
CA LYS A 299 -20.23 -10.60 -8.98
C LYS A 299 -18.94 -10.86 -8.24
N GLY A 300 -18.35 -12.05 -8.36
CA GLY A 300 -17.15 -12.46 -7.63
C GLY A 300 -15.89 -11.78 -8.15
N LYS A 301 -15.71 -10.51 -7.77
CA LYS A 301 -14.51 -9.72 -8.07
C LYS A 301 -13.36 -10.20 -7.19
N MET A 302 -12.69 -11.28 -7.59
CA MET A 302 -11.63 -11.89 -6.80
C MET A 302 -10.44 -12.30 -7.67
N TYR A 303 -9.24 -12.09 -7.14
CA TYR A 303 -7.97 -12.55 -7.69
C TYR A 303 -7.29 -13.48 -6.70
N ILE A 304 -6.80 -14.62 -7.18
CA ILE A 304 -6.09 -15.60 -6.36
C ILE A 304 -4.69 -15.80 -6.93
N ASP A 305 -3.70 -15.80 -6.06
CA ASP A 305 -2.30 -16.04 -6.35
C ASP A 305 -1.76 -17.09 -5.38
N ASP A 306 -1.45 -18.28 -5.88
CA ASP A 306 -0.96 -19.42 -5.10
C ASP A 306 0.55 -19.66 -5.23
N ALA A 307 1.29 -18.63 -5.65
CA ALA A 307 2.74 -18.71 -5.69
C ALA A 307 3.32 -18.94 -4.29
N SER A 308 4.22 -19.93 -4.19
CA SER A 308 4.93 -20.24 -2.95
C SER A 308 6.14 -19.32 -2.73
N GLY A 309 6.51 -19.10 -1.46
CA GLY A 309 7.75 -18.41 -1.10
C GLY A 309 7.76 -16.91 -1.43
N LEU A 310 6.60 -16.27 -1.48
CA LEU A 310 6.47 -14.85 -1.76
C LEU A 310 7.22 -14.00 -0.74
N THR A 311 7.95 -13.01 -1.24
CA THR A 311 8.52 -11.94 -0.41
C THR A 311 7.47 -10.84 -0.16
N PRO A 312 7.62 -10.02 0.89
CA PRO A 312 6.75 -8.85 1.08
C PRO A 312 6.74 -7.89 -0.13
N THR A 313 7.87 -7.78 -0.83
CA THR A 313 7.99 -6.97 -2.05
C THR A 313 7.14 -7.54 -3.18
N ASP A 314 7.13 -8.87 -3.37
CA ASP A 314 6.29 -9.53 -4.38
C ASP A 314 4.81 -9.27 -4.11
N VAL A 315 4.38 -9.48 -2.86
CA VAL A 315 2.98 -9.23 -2.43
C VAL A 315 2.59 -7.79 -2.72
N ARG A 316 3.44 -6.82 -2.36
CA ARG A 316 3.21 -5.40 -2.63
C ARG A 316 3.12 -5.10 -4.12
N SER A 317 4.06 -5.60 -4.93
CA SER A 317 4.08 -5.35 -6.38
C SER A 317 2.83 -5.89 -7.08
N ARG A 318 2.45 -7.14 -6.76
CA ARG A 318 1.25 -7.78 -7.33
C ARG A 318 -0.03 -7.10 -6.86
N ALA A 319 -0.12 -6.72 -5.59
CA ALA A 319 -1.27 -5.96 -5.07
C ALA A 319 -1.43 -4.60 -5.74
N ARG A 320 -0.33 -3.84 -5.92
CA ARG A 320 -0.34 -2.56 -6.64
C ARG A 320 -0.82 -2.70 -8.08
N ARG A 321 -0.41 -3.76 -8.79
CA ARG A 321 -0.85 -4.02 -10.16
C ARG A 321 -2.37 -4.16 -10.25
N VAL A 322 -2.94 -5.05 -9.43
CA VAL A 322 -4.40 -5.29 -9.42
C VAL A 322 -5.16 -4.04 -8.97
N ALA A 323 -4.67 -3.35 -7.93
CA ALA A 323 -5.25 -2.09 -7.46
C ALA A 323 -5.28 -1.02 -8.54
N ARG A 324 -4.20 -0.86 -9.32
CA ARG A 324 -4.12 0.13 -10.41
C ARG A 324 -5.12 -0.15 -11.52
N GLU A 325 -5.28 -1.42 -11.90
CA GLU A 325 -6.22 -1.83 -12.95
C GLU A 325 -7.68 -1.60 -12.56
N HIS A 326 -8.00 -1.63 -11.26
CA HIS A 326 -9.39 -1.61 -10.77
C HIS A 326 -9.74 -0.38 -9.90
N GLY A 327 -8.85 0.62 -9.81
CA GLY A 327 -9.07 1.80 -8.97
C GLY A 327 -9.03 1.52 -7.46
N GLY A 328 -8.36 0.45 -7.04
CA GLY A 328 -8.14 0.02 -5.65
C GLY A 328 -8.57 -1.41 -5.38
N LEU A 329 -8.45 -1.82 -4.11
CA LEU A 329 -8.86 -3.14 -3.61
C LEU A 329 -9.84 -2.97 -2.45
N SER A 330 -10.75 -3.93 -2.30
CA SER A 330 -11.62 -4.01 -1.12
C SER A 330 -10.90 -4.64 0.05
N MET A 331 -10.10 -5.69 -0.21
CA MET A 331 -9.40 -6.44 0.82
C MET A 331 -8.23 -7.19 0.21
N ILE A 332 -7.16 -7.35 0.98
CA ILE A 332 -6.06 -8.28 0.67
C ILE A 332 -6.04 -9.36 1.74
N MET A 333 -5.96 -10.63 1.34
CA MET A 333 -5.80 -11.76 2.25
C MET A 333 -4.46 -12.46 1.99
N VAL A 334 -3.75 -12.85 3.06
CA VAL A 334 -2.47 -13.58 2.99
C VAL A 334 -2.51 -14.82 3.89
N ASP A 335 -2.56 -16.02 3.30
CA ASP A 335 -2.55 -17.31 4.02
C ASP A 335 -1.27 -18.11 3.76
N TYR A 336 -0.30 -18.17 4.66
CA TYR A 336 -0.17 -17.45 5.93
C TYR A 336 1.20 -16.81 6.03
N LEU A 337 1.32 -15.81 6.91
CA LEU A 337 2.51 -14.98 7.09
C LEU A 337 3.78 -15.80 7.24
N GLN A 338 3.71 -16.90 8.00
CA GLN A 338 4.87 -17.72 8.27
C GLN A 338 5.34 -18.58 7.07
N LEU A 339 4.73 -18.50 5.89
CA LEU A 339 5.29 -19.08 4.66
C LEU A 339 6.02 -18.05 3.79
N MET A 340 5.87 -16.77 4.10
CA MET A 340 6.64 -15.71 3.46
C MET A 340 8.11 -15.80 3.86
N ARG A 341 8.97 -15.37 2.92
CA ARG A 341 10.43 -15.39 3.08
C ARG A 341 11.01 -14.00 2.85
N VAL A 342 12.00 -13.64 3.64
CA VAL A 342 12.86 -12.47 3.42
C VAL A 342 14.28 -13.00 3.28
N PRO A 343 14.81 -13.14 2.06
CA PRO A 343 16.12 -13.77 1.82
C PRO A 343 17.26 -13.17 2.66
N ALA A 344 17.22 -11.87 2.94
CA ALA A 344 18.23 -11.17 3.73
C ALA A 344 18.21 -11.49 5.24
N LEU A 345 17.13 -12.08 5.77
CA LEU A 345 16.92 -12.31 7.21
C LEU A 345 16.67 -13.79 7.54
N SER A 346 17.08 -14.71 6.68
CA SER A 346 16.81 -16.15 6.81
C SER A 346 17.22 -16.77 8.14
N ASP A 347 18.24 -16.20 8.78
CA ASP A 347 18.86 -16.75 9.99
C ASP A 347 18.12 -16.35 11.27
N ASN A 348 17.27 -15.32 11.23
CA ASN A 348 16.53 -14.85 12.40
C ASN A 348 15.05 -14.67 12.08
N ARG A 349 14.30 -15.73 12.38
CA ARG A 349 12.88 -15.79 12.07
C ARG A 349 12.05 -14.69 12.73
N THR A 350 12.40 -14.27 13.95
CA THR A 350 11.71 -13.18 14.65
C THR A 350 11.85 -11.85 13.91
N LEU A 351 13.05 -11.55 13.41
CA LEU A 351 13.29 -10.33 12.62
C LEU A 351 12.60 -10.41 11.26
N GLU A 352 12.65 -11.57 10.60
CA GLU A 352 11.98 -11.82 9.33
C GLU A 352 10.46 -11.57 9.44
N ILE A 353 9.82 -12.12 10.47
CA ILE A 353 8.39 -11.93 10.74
C ILE A 353 8.07 -10.46 11.07
N GLY A 354 8.95 -9.77 11.82
CA GLY A 354 8.80 -8.34 12.07
C GLY A 354 8.86 -7.50 10.79
N GLU A 355 9.74 -7.84 9.85
CA GLU A 355 9.82 -7.15 8.56
C GLU A 355 8.58 -7.40 7.69
N ILE A 356 8.09 -8.64 7.66
CA ILE A 356 6.86 -9.00 6.95
C ILE A 356 5.67 -8.20 7.51
N SER A 357 5.51 -8.20 8.83
CA SER A 357 4.43 -7.50 9.52
C SER A 357 4.41 -5.98 9.22
N ARG A 358 5.57 -5.32 9.36
CA ARG A 358 5.72 -3.89 9.03
C ARG A 358 5.43 -3.61 7.56
N SER A 359 5.91 -4.46 6.66
CA SER A 359 5.68 -4.31 5.22
C SER A 359 4.20 -4.43 4.86
N LEU A 360 3.47 -5.36 5.48
CA LEU A 360 2.03 -5.51 5.26
C LEU A 360 1.23 -4.36 5.87
N LYS A 361 1.63 -3.83 7.02
CA LYS A 361 1.01 -2.61 7.58
C LYS A 361 1.25 -1.40 6.66
N ALA A 362 2.45 -1.25 6.12
CA ALA A 362 2.75 -0.21 5.13
C ALA A 362 1.89 -0.38 3.87
N LEU A 363 1.75 -1.61 3.36
CA LEU A 363 0.90 -1.93 2.22
C LEU A 363 -0.58 -1.57 2.48
N ALA A 364 -1.10 -1.90 3.66
CA ALA A 364 -2.47 -1.57 4.06
C ALA A 364 -2.70 -0.05 3.98
N LYS A 365 -1.78 0.74 4.57
CA LYS A 365 -1.85 2.21 4.55
C LYS A 365 -1.76 2.78 3.14
N GLU A 366 -0.84 2.26 2.34
CA GLU A 366 -0.60 2.75 0.98
C GLU A 366 -1.81 2.51 0.07
N LEU A 367 -2.34 1.28 0.07
CA LEU A 367 -3.48 0.92 -0.77
C LEU A 367 -4.84 1.27 -0.15
N GLN A 368 -4.84 1.83 1.07
CA GLN A 368 -6.02 2.22 1.83
C GLN A 368 -7.09 1.11 1.88
N CYS A 369 -6.66 -0.13 2.10
CA CYS A 369 -7.53 -1.30 2.19
C CYS A 369 -7.15 -2.19 3.38
N PRO A 370 -8.10 -2.92 3.98
CA PRO A 370 -7.81 -3.90 5.02
C PRO A 370 -6.93 -5.04 4.48
N VAL A 371 -5.85 -5.34 5.20
CA VAL A 371 -4.99 -6.50 4.94
C VAL A 371 -5.25 -7.53 6.02
N VAL A 372 -5.89 -8.64 5.65
CA VAL A 372 -6.15 -9.79 6.52
C VAL A 372 -5.03 -10.81 6.37
N ALA A 373 -4.20 -10.92 7.39
CA ALA A 373 -3.07 -11.84 7.37
C ALA A 373 -3.25 -12.96 8.38
N LEU A 374 -3.09 -14.20 7.91
CA LEU A 374 -3.28 -15.38 8.72
C LEU A 374 -1.99 -15.72 9.45
N SER A 375 -2.10 -16.12 10.71
CA SER A 375 -0.98 -16.49 11.56
C SER A 375 -1.25 -17.79 12.31
N GLN A 376 -0.23 -18.62 12.49
CA GLN A 376 -0.32 -19.80 13.34
C GLN A 376 0.14 -19.51 14.78
N LEU A 377 -0.46 -20.19 15.75
CA LEU A 377 -0.13 -20.08 17.17
C LEU A 377 0.92 -21.12 17.61
N ASN A 378 1.65 -20.80 18.68
CA ASN A 378 2.59 -21.71 19.33
C ASN A 378 1.90 -22.97 19.87
N ARG A 379 2.64 -24.10 19.88
CA ARG A 379 2.14 -25.40 20.39
C ARG A 379 2.00 -25.42 21.92
N SER A 380 2.75 -24.58 22.64
CA SER A 380 2.69 -24.47 24.11
C SER A 380 1.29 -24.12 24.63
N LEU A 381 0.46 -23.50 23.79
CA LEU A 381 -0.95 -23.24 24.09
C LEU A 381 -1.70 -24.50 24.54
N GLU A 382 -1.41 -25.65 23.94
CA GLU A 382 -2.11 -26.92 24.20
C GLU A 382 -1.81 -27.49 25.60
N GLN A 383 -0.77 -27.01 26.26
CA GLN A 383 -0.38 -27.44 27.62
C GLN A 383 -1.11 -26.66 28.71
N ARG A 384 -1.81 -25.57 28.37
CA ARG A 384 -2.57 -24.77 29.34
C ARG A 384 -3.90 -25.42 29.67
N ALA A 385 -4.39 -25.15 30.88
CA ALA A 385 -5.73 -25.55 31.30
C ALA A 385 -6.81 -24.84 30.46
N ASP A 386 -6.70 -23.52 30.33
CA ASP A 386 -7.49 -22.76 29.36
C ASP A 386 -6.72 -22.68 28.03
N LYS A 387 -7.31 -23.28 26.99
CA LYS A 387 -6.74 -23.35 25.65
C LYS A 387 -7.21 -22.19 24.76
N ARG A 388 -7.94 -21.21 25.29
CA ARG A 388 -8.27 -19.98 24.56
C ARG A 388 -6.99 -19.18 24.27
N PRO A 389 -6.73 -18.85 22.99
CA PRO A 389 -5.54 -18.09 22.63
C PRO A 389 -5.53 -16.68 23.22
N VAL A 390 -4.33 -16.19 23.50
CA VAL A 390 -4.03 -14.82 23.92
C VAL A 390 -2.87 -14.26 23.07
N ASN A 391 -2.61 -12.96 23.14
CA ASN A 391 -1.60 -12.31 22.29
C ASN A 391 -0.20 -12.95 22.38
N SER A 392 0.21 -13.40 23.57
CA SER A 392 1.49 -14.08 23.78
C SER A 392 1.62 -15.43 23.05
N ASP A 393 0.52 -16.02 22.57
CA ASP A 393 0.54 -17.29 21.83
C ASP A 393 0.87 -17.12 20.35
N LEU A 394 0.82 -15.90 19.83
CA LEU A 394 1.28 -15.63 18.47
C LEU A 394 2.73 -16.12 18.38
N ARG A 395 3.04 -16.83 17.30
CA ARG A 395 4.38 -17.39 17.10
C ARG A 395 5.35 -16.29 16.68
N GLU A 396 6.54 -16.25 17.29
CA GLU A 396 7.66 -15.37 16.88
C GLU A 396 7.26 -13.86 16.87
N SER A 397 6.49 -13.41 17.88
CA SER A 397 5.35 -12.49 17.69
C SER A 397 5.39 -11.07 18.25
N GLY A 398 6.44 -10.65 18.95
CA GLY A 398 6.46 -9.32 19.57
C GLY A 398 6.14 -8.19 18.57
N SER A 399 6.64 -8.30 17.34
CA SER A 399 6.42 -7.33 16.27
C SER A 399 5.01 -7.42 15.66
N ILE A 400 4.48 -8.63 15.44
CA ILE A 400 3.12 -8.82 14.88
C ILE A 400 2.10 -8.16 15.80
N GLU A 401 2.20 -8.42 17.11
CA GLU A 401 1.27 -7.85 18.07
C GLU A 401 1.31 -6.32 18.04
N GLN A 402 2.49 -5.70 17.92
CA GLN A 402 2.63 -4.24 17.93
C GLN A 402 2.05 -3.60 16.64
N ASP A 403 2.37 -4.17 15.48
CA ASP A 403 2.02 -3.61 14.18
C ASP A 403 0.53 -3.76 13.85
N ALA A 404 -0.10 -4.86 14.27
CA ALA A 404 -1.50 -5.15 14.00
C ALA A 404 -2.44 -4.10 14.63
N ASP A 405 -3.55 -3.81 13.95
CA ASP A 405 -4.60 -2.93 14.46
C ASP A 405 -5.75 -3.73 15.08
N LEU A 406 -6.02 -4.91 14.53
CA LEU A 406 -7.02 -5.87 15.00
C LEU A 406 -6.39 -7.27 15.04
N ILE A 407 -6.55 -8.00 16.15
CA ILE A 407 -6.12 -9.39 16.29
C ILE A 407 -7.32 -10.22 16.71
N MET A 408 -7.68 -11.19 15.86
CA MET A 408 -8.76 -12.14 16.08
C MET A 408 -8.19 -13.55 16.24
N PHE A 409 -8.55 -14.22 17.34
CA PHE A 409 -8.25 -15.62 17.56
C PHE A 409 -9.47 -16.48 17.36
N ILE A 410 -9.29 -17.63 16.70
CA ILE A 410 -10.37 -18.60 16.52
C ILE A 410 -10.17 -19.74 17.53
N TYR A 411 -11.21 -19.99 18.30
CA TYR A 411 -11.26 -21.09 19.26
C TYR A 411 -12.54 -21.92 19.05
N ARG A 412 -12.38 -23.24 19.00
CA ARG A 412 -13.49 -24.20 18.94
C ARG A 412 -13.28 -25.24 20.02
N ASP A 413 -14.18 -25.27 20.98
CA ASP A 413 -14.05 -26.13 22.16
C ASP A 413 -14.15 -27.62 21.78
N GLU A 414 -15.05 -27.96 20.86
CA GLU A 414 -15.26 -29.31 20.34
C GLU A 414 -14.02 -29.98 19.72
N VAL A 415 -13.00 -29.20 19.31
CA VAL A 415 -11.74 -29.75 18.77
C VAL A 415 -10.85 -30.28 19.89
N TYR A 416 -11.01 -29.77 21.11
CA TYR A 416 -10.24 -30.19 22.28
C TYR A 416 -11.02 -31.11 23.22
N HIS A 417 -12.34 -31.07 23.17
CA HIS A 417 -13.22 -31.79 24.08
C HIS A 417 -14.37 -32.46 23.31
N ASP A 418 -14.32 -33.78 23.17
CA ASP A 418 -15.31 -34.55 22.39
C ASP A 418 -16.74 -34.45 22.95
N ASP A 419 -16.86 -34.25 24.26
CA ASP A 419 -18.14 -34.11 24.98
C ASP A 419 -18.55 -32.63 25.18
N SER A 420 -17.95 -31.70 24.44
CA SER A 420 -18.26 -30.28 24.54
C SER A 420 -19.77 -30.01 24.34
N PRO A 421 -20.41 -29.20 25.19
CA PRO A 421 -21.78 -28.74 24.97
C PRO A 421 -21.88 -27.73 23.80
N ASP A 422 -20.74 -27.14 23.40
CA ASP A 422 -20.66 -26.06 22.41
C ASP A 422 -20.32 -26.58 20.99
N LYS A 423 -20.83 -27.77 20.64
CA LYS A 423 -20.62 -28.37 19.31
C LYS A 423 -21.16 -27.47 18.19
N GLY A 424 -20.37 -27.29 17.15
CA GLY A 424 -20.65 -26.40 16.03
C GLY A 424 -20.60 -24.91 16.40
N ILE A 425 -20.07 -24.54 17.57
CA ILE A 425 -19.87 -23.14 17.97
C ILE A 425 -18.39 -22.81 17.92
N ALA A 426 -18.07 -21.66 17.32
CA ALA A 426 -16.74 -21.10 17.31
C ALA A 426 -16.74 -19.73 18.00
N GLU A 427 -15.75 -19.51 18.85
CA GLU A 427 -15.47 -18.21 19.45
C GLU A 427 -14.43 -17.48 18.61
N ILE A 428 -14.77 -16.27 18.16
CA ILE A 428 -13.85 -15.29 17.61
C ILE A 428 -13.47 -14.33 18.75
N ILE A 429 -12.28 -14.50 19.29
CA ILE A 429 -11.76 -13.72 20.41
C ILE A 429 -11.00 -12.53 19.84
N ILE A 430 -11.46 -11.32 20.12
CA ILE A 430 -10.78 -10.07 19.76
C ILE A 430 -9.73 -9.79 20.85
N GLY A 431 -8.49 -10.23 20.61
CA GLY A 431 -7.39 -10.09 21.57
C GLY A 431 -6.72 -8.71 21.56
N LYS A 432 -6.86 -7.98 20.46
CA LYS A 432 -6.41 -6.58 20.32
C LYS A 432 -7.31 -5.85 19.35
N GLN A 433 -7.74 -4.64 19.70
CA GLN A 433 -8.42 -3.73 18.79
C GLN A 433 -8.01 -2.29 19.11
N ARG A 434 -7.48 -1.55 18.12
CA ARG A 434 -7.04 -0.16 18.33
C ARG A 434 -8.20 0.83 18.46
N ASN A 435 -9.28 0.62 17.70
CA ASN A 435 -10.35 1.60 17.49
C ASN A 435 -11.70 1.16 18.07
N GLY A 436 -11.71 0.25 19.04
CA GLY A 436 -12.95 -0.21 19.67
C GLY A 436 -12.70 -1.27 20.75
N PRO A 437 -13.77 -1.89 21.27
CA PRO A 437 -13.68 -2.80 22.39
C PRO A 437 -13.03 -4.13 22.01
N ILE A 438 -12.42 -4.78 22.99
CA ILE A 438 -12.06 -6.19 22.95
C ILE A 438 -13.25 -7.03 23.41
N GLY A 439 -13.21 -8.34 23.15
CA GLY A 439 -14.24 -9.26 23.63
C GLY A 439 -14.32 -10.53 22.80
N ARG A 440 -15.47 -11.20 22.81
CA ARG A 440 -15.67 -12.48 22.12
C ARG A 440 -16.97 -12.47 21.36
N VAL A 441 -16.93 -12.97 20.13
CA VAL A 441 -18.09 -13.16 19.27
C VAL A 441 -18.30 -14.65 19.04
N ARG A 442 -19.53 -15.13 19.15
CA ARG A 442 -19.88 -16.51 18.78
C ARG A 442 -20.35 -16.56 17.35
N LEU A 443 -19.84 -17.53 16.61
CA LEU A 443 -20.30 -17.90 15.28
C LEU A 443 -20.68 -19.38 15.26
N THR A 444 -21.56 -19.77 14.34
CA THR A 444 -21.89 -21.16 14.09
C THR A 444 -20.95 -21.72 13.04
N PHE A 445 -20.17 -22.75 13.37
CA PHE A 445 -19.28 -23.43 12.44
C PHE A 445 -20.00 -24.60 11.75
N GLN A 446 -20.27 -24.45 10.46
CA GLN A 446 -20.81 -25.49 9.57
C GLN A 446 -19.66 -26.14 8.79
N GLY A 447 -18.91 -27.00 9.49
CA GLY A 447 -17.70 -27.63 8.96
C GLY A 447 -17.93 -28.41 7.67
N GLN A 448 -19.08 -29.07 7.51
CA GLN A 448 -19.42 -29.81 6.29
C GLN A 448 -19.50 -28.92 5.04
N PHE A 449 -19.75 -27.62 5.20
CA PHE A 449 -19.82 -26.66 4.09
C PHE A 449 -18.59 -25.74 4.02
N SER A 450 -17.57 -25.93 4.88
CA SER A 450 -16.48 -24.95 5.04
C SER A 450 -17.04 -23.53 5.25
N ARG A 451 -17.95 -23.37 6.22
CA ARG A 451 -18.63 -22.09 6.44
C ARG A 451 -18.78 -21.74 7.91
N PHE A 452 -18.67 -20.47 8.22
CA PHE A 452 -19.20 -19.88 9.45
C PHE A 452 -20.50 -19.12 9.13
N ASP A 453 -21.50 -19.27 9.99
CA ASP A 453 -22.76 -18.52 9.94
C ASP A 453 -22.91 -17.68 11.22
N ASN A 454 -23.77 -16.67 11.17
CA ASN A 454 -24.14 -15.90 12.36
C ASN A 454 -24.77 -16.80 13.43
N TYR A 455 -24.34 -16.66 14.68
CA TYR A 455 -24.93 -17.40 15.79
C TYR A 455 -26.33 -16.85 16.12
N ALA A 456 -27.32 -17.75 16.26
CA ALA A 456 -28.70 -17.37 16.54
C ALA A 456 -29.10 -17.53 18.02
N GLY A 457 -28.17 -17.98 18.88
CA GLY A 457 -28.40 -18.15 20.31
C GLY A 457 -28.09 -16.89 21.13
N PRO A 458 -28.14 -16.98 22.47
CA PRO A 458 -27.85 -15.84 23.35
C PRO A 458 -26.40 -15.36 23.17
N ALA A 459 -26.23 -14.03 23.11
CA ALA A 459 -24.91 -13.40 23.14
C ALA A 459 -24.18 -13.72 24.44
N PHE A 460 -22.86 -13.47 24.51
CA PHE A 460 -22.21 -13.39 25.81
C PHE A 460 -22.88 -12.28 26.61
N ASP A 461 -23.18 -12.51 27.89
CA ASP A 461 -23.52 -11.42 28.79
C ASP A 461 -22.31 -10.46 28.79
N ASP A 462 -22.56 -9.16 28.64
CA ASP A 462 -21.55 -8.08 28.56
C ASP A 462 -20.83 -7.86 29.91
N ASP A 463 -20.36 -8.93 30.54
CA ASP A 463 -19.54 -8.90 31.75
C ASP A 463 -18.07 -9.08 31.34
N TYR A 464 -17.45 -7.94 30.99
CA TYR A 464 -15.99 -7.78 30.93
C TYR A 464 -15.50 -6.83 32.01
#